data_AF-W8Z5I1-F1
#
_entry.id   AF-W8Z5I1-F1
#
_cell.length_a   1.000
_cell.length_b   1.000
_cell.length_c   1.000
_cell.angle_alpha   90.00
_cell.angle_beta   90.00
_cell.angle_gamma   90.00
#
_symmetry.space_group_name_H-M   'P 1'
#
loop_
_entity.id
_entity.type
_entity.pdbx_description
1 polymer ?
#
loop_
_entity_poly.entity_id
_entity_poly.type
_entity_poly.pdbx_seq_one_letter_code
_entity_poly.pdbx_strand_id
1 'polypeptide(L)' 'MKTRVHYPEETKWKVIEMKKDGYSNRTIMEKLGIKNVSQIRHG' A
#
# COMPACT_ATOMS: atom_id res chain seq x y z
N MET A 1 -21.94 7.26 -0.61
CA MET A 1 -21.03 6.81 -1.69
C MET A 1 -19.68 6.46 -1.10
N LYS A 2 -19.20 5.22 -1.23
CA LYS A 2 -17.85 4.86 -0.77
C LYS A 2 -16.88 5.18 -1.92
N THR A 3 -16.29 6.37 -1.90
CA THR A 3 -15.28 6.77 -2.88
C THR A 3 -14.07 5.84 -2.75
N ARG A 4 -13.84 5.02 -3.77
CA ARG A 4 -12.66 4.16 -3.85
C ARG A 4 -11.44 5.06 -3.95
N VAL A 5 -10.67 5.16 -2.86
CA VAL A 5 -9.42 5.91 -2.85
C VAL A 5 -8.48 5.25 -3.84
N HIS A 6 -8.09 5.99 -4.88
CA HIS A 6 -7.13 5.55 -5.86
C HIS A 6 -5.78 6.14 -5.49
N TYR A 7 -4.79 5.29 -5.19
CA TYR A 7 -3.44 5.77 -4.92
C TYR A 7 -2.67 5.96 -6.24
N PRO A 8 -1.82 6.98 -6.32
CA PRO A 8 -0.94 7.18 -7.47
C PRO A 8 0.03 6.01 -7.63
N GLU A 9 0.56 5.85 -8.84
CA GLU A 9 1.45 4.75 -9.18
C GLU A 9 2.72 4.73 -8.34
N GLU A 10 3.25 5.89 -7.98
CA GLU A 10 4.39 6.04 -7.06
C GLU A 10 4.15 5.32 -5.72
N THR A 11 2.94 5.43 -5.16
CA THR A 11 2.61 4.72 -3.91
C THR A 11 2.63 3.20 -4.12
N LYS A 12 2.21 2.70 -5.28
CA LYS A 12 2.25 1.26 -5.58
C LYS A 12 3.70 0.77 -5.71
N TRP A 13 4.56 1.52 -6.40
CA TRP A 13 5.98 1.18 -6.50
C TRP A 13 6.65 1.13 -5.12
N LYS A 14 6.36 2.12 -4.26
CA LYS A 14 6.90 2.17 -2.90
C LYS A 14 6.44 1.00 -2.02
N VAL A 15 5.20 0.54 -2.18
CA VAL A 15 4.70 -0.69 -1.53
C VAL A 15 5.52 -1.91 -1.95
N ILE A 16 5.86 -2.03 -3.24
CA ILE A 16 6.64 -3.16 -3.77
C ILE A 16 8.07 -3.14 -3.21
N GLU A 17 8.73 -1.99 -3.21
CA GLU A 17 10.07 -1.83 -2.65
C GLU A 17 10.10 -2.20 -1.16
N MET A 18 9.19 -1.65 -0.36
CA MET A 18 9.12 -1.98 1.06
C MET A 18 8.82 -3.46 1.32
N LYS A 19 8.04 -4.12 0.46
CA LYS A 19 7.85 -5.58 0.59
C LYS A 19 9.12 -6.37 0.32
N LYS A 20 9.91 -5.97 -0.69
CA LYS A 20 11.21 -6.60 -0.99
C LYS A 20 12.18 -6.42 0.17
N ASP A 21 12.11 -5.29 0.85
CA ASP A 21 12.89 -4.98 2.05
C ASP A 21 12.39 -5.72 3.31
N GLY A 22 11.33 -6.53 3.20
CA GLY A 22 10.81 -7.35 4.30
C GLY A 22 9.86 -6.63 5.26
N TYR A 23 9.38 -5.44 4.91
CA TYR A 23 8.42 -4.73 5.75
C TYR A 23 7.07 -5.45 5.78
N SER A 24 6.47 -5.48 6.98
CA SER A 24 5.11 -5.99 7.15
C SER A 24 4.09 -5.10 6.44
N ASN A 25 2.99 -5.69 5.98
CA ASN A 25 1.86 -4.94 5.40
C ASN A 25 1.36 -3.83 6.33
N ARG A 26 1.35 -4.07 7.65
CA ARG A 26 0.93 -3.06 8.64
C ARG A 26 1.85 -1.83 8.60
N THR A 27 3.16 -2.04 8.61
CA THR A 27 4.14 -0.95 8.58
C THR A 27 4.05 -0.15 7.28
N ILE A 28 3.82 -0.82 6.16
CA ILE A 28 3.63 -0.17 4.86
C ILE A 28 2.35 0.68 4.86
N MET A 29 1.25 0.16 5.42
CA MET A 29 -0.01 0.88 5.55
C MET A 29 0.12 2.13 6.43
N GLU A 30 0.79 2.01 7.57
CA GLU A 30 1.04 3.12 8.48
C GLU A 30 1.95 4.19 7.82
N LYS A 31 3.05 3.79 7.17
CA LYS A 31 3.98 4.74 6.52
C LYS A 31 3.38 5.45 5.29
N LEU A 32 2.56 4.76 4.50
CA LEU A 32 2.02 5.31 3.25
C LEU A 32 0.58 5.85 3.41
N GLY A 33 0.02 5.81 4.62
CA GLY A 33 -1.35 6.25 4.88
C GLY A 33 -2.42 5.41 4.18
N ILE A 34 -2.10 4.16 3.82
CA ILE A 34 -3.01 3.28 3.09
C ILE A 34 -3.98 2.62 4.05
N LYS A 35 -5.27 2.94 3.90
CA LYS A 35 -6.31 2.45 4.82
C LYS A 35 -6.72 0.99 4.61
N ASN A 36 -6.54 0.45 3.41
CA ASN A 36 -7.08 -0.86 3.04
C ASN A 36 -5.99 -1.83 2.58
N VAL A 37 -5.88 -2.98 3.23
CA VAL A 37 -4.90 -4.03 2.88
C VAL A 37 -5.08 -4.56 1.45
N SER A 38 -6.30 -4.55 0.93
CA SER A 38 -6.59 -4.94 -0.46
C SER A 38 -5.92 -4.05 -1.51
N GLN A 39 -5.50 -2.84 -1.14
CA GLN A 39 -4.79 -1.91 -2.03
C GLN A 39 -3.29 -2.21 -2.13
N ILE A 40 -2.73 -2.92 -1.14
CA ILE A 40 -1.32 -3.33 -1.11
C ILE A 40 -1.14 -4.84 -1.34
N ARG A 41 -2.24 -5.61 -1.40
CA ARG A 41 -2.23 -6.98 -1.90
C ARG A 41 -2.03 -6.92 -3.41
N HIS A 42 -0.84 -7.31 -3.85
CA HIS A 42 -0.65 -7.78 -5.21
C HIS A 42 -0.76 -9.30 -5.08
N GLY A 43 -1.78 -9.86 -5.74
CA GLY A 43 -2.02 -11.30 -5.80
C GLY A 43 -0.93 -11.98 -6.59
#